data_AF-A0A0D2BQ50-F1
#
_entry.id   AF-A0A0D2BQ50-F1
#
_cell.length_a   1.000
_cell.length_b   1.000
_cell.length_c   1.000
_cell.angle_alpha   90.00
_cell.angle_beta   90.00
_cell.angle_gamma   90.00
#
_symmetry.space_group_name_H-M   'P 1'
#
loop_
_entity.id
_entity.type
_entity.pdbx_description
1 polymer ?
#
loop_
_entity_poly.entity_id
_entity_poly.type
_entity_poly.pdbx_seq_one_letter_code
_entity_poly.pdbx_strand_id
1 'polypeptide(L)'
;MVPTETFKIKDASRQAERRRRKSQGLPASPDVGVLADMVSSLRHEAEEHLGHGVPSALAATPNLAALYREDIEDAFEYLSLKFLHNPNPHLPLFREPAAVYAGHGFGICRHPFDSHSCLDELLKMPDTSVLTVLYTRSVLGVEICELASAYRYVPYPTSPTSMDFSLGSDARHDNPDEWYYWQAVRERVLTAIAVNWPNNKPSKLFLMGESAGDLMFRIILEDTVVGALGYNPDAYPGHEVFGAARGAAVLASRGGYFWNSTQSPLILA
;
A
#
# COMPACT_ATOMS: atom_id res chain seq x y z
N MET A 1 5.88 -4.60 -28.91
CA MET A 1 7.01 -3.69 -28.64
C MET A 1 6.60 -2.29 -29.07
N VAL A 2 6.37 -1.39 -28.12
CA VAL A 2 6.18 0.04 -28.44
C VAL A 2 7.56 0.69 -28.56
N PRO A 3 7.84 1.56 -29.54
CA PRO A 3 9.18 2.12 -29.76
C PRO A 3 9.64 2.95 -28.54
N THR A 4 10.75 2.52 -27.93
CA THR A 4 11.35 3.07 -26.70
C THR A 4 11.78 4.53 -26.78
N GLU A 5 11.98 5.09 -27.98
CA GLU A 5 12.41 6.49 -28.17
C GLU A 5 11.28 7.50 -27.89
N THR A 6 10.04 7.20 -28.27
CA THR A 6 8.89 8.10 -28.04
C THR A 6 8.57 8.25 -26.55
N PHE A 7 8.78 7.20 -25.75
CA PHE A 7 8.63 7.25 -24.30
C PHE A 7 9.68 8.14 -23.63
N LYS A 8 10.94 8.08 -24.07
CA LYS A 8 12.03 8.90 -23.51
C LYS A 8 11.82 10.40 -23.73
N ILE A 9 11.34 10.79 -24.92
CA ILE A 9 11.09 12.21 -25.25
C ILE A 9 9.93 12.76 -24.41
N LYS A 10 8.85 11.97 -24.25
CA LYS A 10 7.70 12.37 -23.43
C LYS A 10 8.09 12.54 -21.96
N ASP A 11 8.89 11.62 -21.41
CA ASP A 11 9.33 11.73 -20.01
C ASP A 11 10.27 12.92 -19.78
N ALA A 12 11.18 13.21 -20.72
CA ALA A 12 12.05 14.39 -20.61
C ALA A 12 11.25 15.70 -20.53
N SER A 13 10.19 15.84 -21.34
CA SER A 13 9.32 17.01 -21.29
C SER A 13 8.55 17.13 -19.97
N ARG A 14 8.05 16.00 -19.45
CA ARG A 14 7.38 15.92 -18.14
C ARG A 14 8.33 16.36 -17.02
N GLN A 15 9.55 15.86 -17.02
CA GLN A 15 10.58 16.19 -16.02
C GLN A 15 11.01 17.67 -16.10
N ALA A 16 11.11 18.25 -17.29
CA ALA A 16 11.43 19.66 -17.46
C ALA A 16 10.34 20.58 -16.89
N GLU A 17 9.07 20.30 -17.19
CA GLU A 17 7.94 21.05 -16.65
C GLU A 17 7.85 20.94 -15.13
N ARG A 18 8.06 19.72 -14.60
CA ARG A 18 8.11 19.44 -13.17
C ARG A 18 9.13 20.32 -12.44
N ARG A 19 10.36 20.39 -12.95
CA ARG A 19 11.43 21.25 -12.43
C ARG A 19 11.08 22.73 -12.50
N ARG A 20 10.48 23.18 -13.61
CA ARG A 20 10.03 24.57 -13.79
C ARG A 20 8.99 24.94 -12.74
N ARG A 21 8.00 24.11 -12.49
CA ARG A 21 6.97 24.34 -11.46
C ARG A 21 7.57 24.40 -10.05
N LYS A 22 8.44 23.45 -9.70
CA LYS A 22 9.15 23.46 -8.41
C LYS A 22 9.98 24.74 -8.22
N SER A 23 10.68 25.21 -9.26
CA SER A 23 11.43 26.48 -9.18
C SER A 23 10.56 27.73 -8.99
N GLN A 24 9.27 27.63 -9.27
CA GLN A 24 8.28 28.68 -9.04
C GLN A 24 7.56 28.54 -7.69
N GLY A 25 7.96 27.58 -6.86
CA GLY A 25 7.27 27.30 -5.59
C GLY A 25 5.88 26.71 -5.78
N LEU A 26 5.65 26.00 -6.90
CA LEU A 26 4.39 25.31 -7.19
C LEU A 26 4.55 23.79 -7.02
N PRO A 27 3.46 23.05 -6.76
CA PRO A 27 3.48 21.60 -6.81
C PRO A 27 3.96 21.10 -8.17
N ALA A 28 4.72 20.01 -8.16
CA ALA A 28 5.44 19.49 -9.32
C ALA A 28 4.51 19.10 -10.49
N SER A 29 3.26 18.77 -10.20
CA SER A 29 2.15 18.58 -11.13
C SER A 29 0.82 18.92 -10.41
N PRO A 30 -0.32 19.00 -11.12
CA PRO A 30 -1.63 19.09 -10.47
C PRO A 30 -1.91 17.93 -9.51
N ASP A 31 -1.57 16.70 -9.89
CA ASP A 31 -1.77 15.51 -9.03
C ASP A 31 -0.92 15.58 -7.75
N VAL A 32 0.33 16.04 -7.86
CA VAL A 32 1.18 16.32 -6.69
C VAL A 32 0.56 17.41 -5.80
N GLY A 33 -0.13 18.38 -6.38
CA GLY A 33 -0.88 19.39 -5.63
C GLY A 33 -2.01 18.77 -4.80
N VAL A 34 -2.81 17.90 -5.41
CA VAL A 34 -3.88 17.16 -4.69
C VAL A 34 -3.29 16.30 -3.56
N LEU A 35 -2.21 15.57 -3.84
CA LEU A 35 -1.51 14.78 -2.82
C LEU A 35 -0.98 15.66 -1.69
N ALA A 36 -0.39 16.81 -2.00
CA ALA A 36 0.10 17.75 -1.00
C ALA A 36 -1.03 18.32 -0.15
N ASP A 37 -2.18 18.66 -0.74
CA ASP A 37 -3.34 19.16 0.02
C ASP A 37 -3.88 18.09 0.99
N MET A 38 -3.94 16.83 0.54
CA MET A 38 -4.32 15.69 1.39
C MET A 38 -3.33 15.50 2.55
N VAL A 39 -2.03 15.47 2.26
CA VAL A 39 -0.98 15.29 3.28
C VAL A 39 -0.94 16.47 4.25
N SER A 40 -1.13 17.70 3.76
CA SER A 40 -1.21 18.92 4.57
C SER A 40 -2.39 18.85 5.55
N SER A 41 -3.56 18.44 5.07
CA SER A 41 -4.76 18.28 5.90
C SER A 41 -4.55 17.22 6.98
N LEU A 42 -4.01 16.04 6.63
CA LEU A 42 -3.69 14.98 7.59
C LEU A 42 -2.64 15.42 8.61
N ARG A 43 -1.62 16.17 8.18
CA ARG A 43 -0.59 16.72 9.05
C ARG A 43 -1.20 17.72 10.03
N HIS A 44 -2.06 18.61 9.57
CA HIS A 44 -2.71 19.61 10.42
C HIS A 44 -3.51 18.95 11.55
N GLU A 45 -4.38 17.99 11.20
CA GLU A 45 -5.18 17.24 12.17
C GLU A 45 -4.29 16.47 13.16
N ALA A 46 -3.19 15.87 12.68
CA ALA A 46 -2.24 15.17 13.53
C ALA A 46 -1.49 16.12 14.48
N GLU A 47 -1.02 17.27 13.99
CA GLU A 47 -0.32 18.28 14.80
C GLU A 47 -1.24 18.90 15.84
N GLU A 48 -2.50 19.16 15.49
CA GLU A 48 -3.53 19.62 16.43
C GLU A 48 -3.76 18.59 17.52
N HIS A 49 -3.94 17.32 17.15
CA HIS A 49 -4.16 16.24 18.11
C HIS A 49 -2.95 15.99 19.03
N LEU A 50 -1.73 16.08 18.49
CA LEU A 50 -0.49 15.82 19.23
C LEU A 50 -0.02 17.02 20.07
N GLY A 51 -0.48 18.23 19.74
CA GLY A 51 -0.03 19.47 20.38
C GLY A 51 1.40 19.87 20.02
N HIS A 52 2.00 19.28 18.99
CA HIS A 52 3.33 19.61 18.49
C HIS A 52 3.46 19.32 17.00
N GLY A 53 4.49 19.88 16.37
CA GLY A 53 4.78 19.68 14.95
C GLY A 53 5.14 18.23 14.59
N VAL A 54 4.77 17.81 13.37
CA VAL A 54 5.13 16.51 12.78
C VAL A 54 6.24 16.74 11.77
N PRO A 55 7.51 16.43 12.09
CA PRO A 55 8.64 16.77 11.23
C PRO A 55 8.85 15.79 10.07
N SER A 56 8.26 14.60 10.17
CA SER A 56 8.44 13.53 9.19
C SER A 56 7.25 12.58 9.16
N ALA A 57 6.99 11.96 8.01
CA ALA A 57 5.99 10.91 7.88
C ALA A 57 6.41 9.82 6.88
N LEU A 58 5.80 8.64 7.05
CA LEU A 58 5.88 7.52 6.13
C LEU A 58 4.51 7.36 5.46
N ALA A 59 4.49 7.27 4.12
CA ALA A 59 3.26 7.06 3.37
C ALA A 59 3.12 5.58 3.00
N ALA A 60 2.04 4.93 3.44
CA ALA A 60 1.60 3.67 2.87
C ALA A 60 0.81 3.99 1.60
N THR A 61 1.17 3.34 0.49
CA THR A 61 0.59 3.63 -0.83
C THR A 61 -0.12 2.42 -1.42
N PRO A 62 -1.27 2.62 -2.09
CA PRO A 62 -1.90 1.55 -2.85
C PRO A 62 -1.03 1.18 -4.04
N ASN A 63 -1.25 -0.01 -4.59
CA ASN A 63 -0.67 -0.42 -5.86
C ASN A 63 -1.48 0.19 -7.03
N LEU A 64 -1.38 1.52 -7.15
CA LEU A 64 -2.08 2.30 -8.16
C LEU A 64 -1.21 2.50 -9.42
N ALA A 65 -1.80 2.27 -10.59
CA ALA A 65 -1.14 2.55 -11.85
C ALA A 65 -0.82 4.06 -11.96
N ALA A 66 0.37 4.38 -12.46
CA ALA A 66 0.87 5.75 -12.60
C ALA A 66 1.02 6.56 -11.28
N LEU A 67 0.98 5.91 -10.11
CA LEU A 67 1.47 6.51 -8.88
C LEU A 67 2.97 6.26 -8.75
N TYR A 68 3.77 7.30 -9.00
CA TYR A 68 5.23 7.19 -8.96
C TYR A 68 5.79 7.63 -7.61
N ARG A 69 6.96 7.06 -7.26
CA ARG A 69 7.73 7.45 -6.07
C ARG A 69 7.94 8.96 -6.00
N GLU A 70 8.35 9.54 -7.12
CA GLU A 70 8.62 10.97 -7.24
C GLU A 70 7.39 11.85 -6.92
N ASP A 71 6.16 11.39 -7.16
CA ASP A 71 4.95 12.14 -6.85
C ASP A 71 4.72 12.24 -5.34
N ILE A 72 4.98 11.16 -4.61
CA ILE A 72 4.96 11.17 -3.14
C ILE A 72 6.08 12.05 -2.61
N GLU A 73 7.31 11.88 -3.11
CA GLU A 73 8.46 12.66 -2.66
C GLU A 73 8.28 14.16 -2.89
N ASP A 74 7.78 14.57 -4.06
CA ASP A 74 7.56 15.97 -4.35
C ASP A 74 6.41 16.59 -3.57
N ALA A 75 5.37 15.81 -3.24
CA ALA A 75 4.31 16.30 -2.34
C ALA A 75 4.89 16.60 -0.94
N PHE A 76 5.74 15.73 -0.43
CA PHE A 76 6.43 15.93 0.85
C PHE A 76 7.44 17.09 0.80
N GLU A 77 8.23 17.18 -0.28
CA GLU A 77 9.17 18.29 -0.50
C GLU A 77 8.43 19.64 -0.55
N TYR A 78 7.32 19.71 -1.30
CA TYR A 78 6.49 20.91 -1.40
C TYR A 78 6.01 21.41 -0.03
N LEU A 79 5.68 20.50 0.88
CA LEU A 79 5.22 20.79 2.24
C LEU A 79 6.36 20.96 3.25
N SER A 80 7.63 20.88 2.82
CA SER A 80 8.79 20.84 3.72
C SER A 80 8.67 19.77 4.81
N LEU A 81 8.02 18.64 4.50
CA LEU A 81 7.84 17.50 5.38
C LEU A 81 8.87 16.42 5.03
N LYS A 82 9.62 15.92 6.01
CA LYS A 82 10.62 14.87 5.73
C LYS A 82 9.92 13.54 5.40
N PHE A 83 10.11 13.05 4.19
CA PHE A 83 9.63 11.72 3.79
C PHE A 83 10.56 10.63 4.35
N LEU A 84 9.97 9.61 4.99
CA LEU A 84 10.69 8.43 5.43
C LEU A 84 10.67 7.38 4.31
N HIS A 85 11.84 7.06 3.75
CA HIS A 85 11.94 6.15 2.62
C HIS A 85 12.02 4.67 3.04
N ASN A 86 11.58 3.79 2.13
CA ASN A 86 12.02 2.40 2.11
C ASN A 86 13.49 2.34 1.60
N PRO A 87 14.43 1.73 2.34
CA PRO A 87 15.84 1.64 2.01
C PRO A 87 16.05 0.59 0.92
N ASN A 88 15.06 -0.26 0.63
CA ASN A 88 15.13 -1.17 -0.49
C ASN A 88 14.98 -0.33 -1.79
N PRO A 89 16.06 -0.17 -2.57
CA PRO A 89 16.03 0.66 -3.78
C PRO A 89 15.12 0.05 -4.85
N HIS A 90 14.81 -1.25 -4.77
CA HIS A 90 13.93 -1.96 -5.69
C HIS A 90 12.44 -1.79 -5.34
N LEU A 91 12.12 -1.38 -4.10
CA LEU A 91 10.75 -1.20 -3.60
C LEU A 91 10.60 0.21 -3.01
N PRO A 92 10.72 1.25 -3.84
CA PRO A 92 10.85 2.61 -3.36
C PRO A 92 9.62 3.14 -2.60
N LEU A 93 8.46 2.53 -2.83
CA LEU A 93 7.20 2.87 -2.19
C LEU A 93 6.87 1.84 -1.11
N PHE A 94 6.54 2.32 0.09
CA PHE A 94 5.97 1.47 1.12
C PHE A 94 4.50 1.20 0.78
N ARG A 95 4.13 -0.08 0.73
CA ARG A 95 2.81 -0.52 0.22
C ARG A 95 1.83 -0.82 1.33
N GLU A 96 0.56 -0.57 1.08
CA GLU A 96 -0.55 -0.83 2.00
C GLU A 96 -0.56 -2.25 2.57
N PRO A 97 -0.33 -3.34 1.80
CA PRO A 97 -0.29 -4.69 2.37
C PRO A 97 0.76 -4.87 3.46
N ALA A 98 1.98 -4.35 3.25
CA ALA A 98 3.03 -4.37 4.25
C ALA A 98 2.70 -3.48 5.45
N ALA A 99 2.02 -2.35 5.21
CA ALA A 99 1.56 -1.45 6.24
C ALA A 99 0.49 -2.09 7.14
N VAL A 100 -0.57 -2.68 6.57
CA VAL A 100 -1.61 -3.34 7.38
C VAL A 100 -1.04 -4.54 8.14
N TYR A 101 -0.11 -5.29 7.53
CA TYR A 101 0.62 -6.37 8.20
C TYR A 101 1.36 -5.88 9.45
N ALA A 102 2.11 -4.77 9.33
CA ALA A 102 2.76 -4.11 10.46
C ALA A 102 1.77 -3.54 11.48
N GLY A 103 0.64 -3.00 11.03
CA GLY A 103 -0.41 -2.44 11.86
C GLY A 103 -1.07 -3.46 12.80
N HIS A 104 -1.07 -4.73 12.39
CA HIS A 104 -1.48 -5.88 13.20
C HIS A 104 -0.34 -6.50 14.03
N GLY A 105 0.85 -5.87 14.04
CA GLY A 105 2.00 -6.32 14.82
C GLY A 105 2.84 -7.42 14.16
N PHE A 106 2.60 -7.71 12.89
CA PHE A 106 3.39 -8.70 12.14
C PHE A 106 4.56 -8.06 11.42
N GLY A 107 5.59 -8.87 11.12
CA GLY A 107 6.68 -8.45 10.25
C GLY A 107 7.54 -7.31 10.80
N ILE A 108 7.51 -7.08 12.12
CA ILE A 108 8.25 -6.04 12.82
C ILE A 108 9.14 -6.68 13.89
N CYS A 109 10.36 -6.18 14.04
CA CYS A 109 11.29 -6.71 15.06
C CYS A 109 10.92 -6.25 16.48
N ARG A 110 11.33 -7.00 17.49
CA ARG A 110 11.10 -6.69 18.91
C ARG A 110 12.05 -5.61 19.41
N HIS A 111 13.27 -5.57 18.88
CA HIS A 111 14.32 -4.65 19.29
C HIS A 111 14.65 -3.65 18.15
N PRO A 112 13.74 -2.71 17.82
CA PRO A 112 13.92 -1.84 16.65
C PRO A 112 15.13 -0.90 16.73
N PHE A 113 15.67 -0.67 17.93
CA PHE A 113 16.82 0.20 18.15
C PHE A 113 18.15 -0.56 18.21
N ASP A 114 18.12 -1.90 18.17
CA ASP A 114 19.30 -2.74 18.00
C ASP A 114 19.31 -3.27 16.56
N SER A 115 20.10 -2.64 15.70
CA SER A 115 20.14 -2.97 14.28
C SER A 115 20.57 -4.41 14.02
N HIS A 116 21.45 -4.98 14.85
CA HIS A 116 21.92 -6.35 14.65
C HIS A 116 20.84 -7.36 15.04
N SER A 117 20.25 -7.19 16.23
CA SER A 117 19.14 -8.05 16.69
C SER A 117 17.93 -7.93 15.77
N CYS A 118 17.59 -6.71 15.32
CA CYS A 118 16.51 -6.52 14.36
C CYS A 118 16.80 -7.18 13.00
N LEU A 119 18.03 -7.08 12.46
CA LEU A 119 18.40 -7.77 11.21
C LEU A 119 18.21 -9.28 11.35
N ASP A 120 18.77 -9.84 12.42
CA ASP A 120 18.75 -11.27 12.69
C ASP A 120 17.31 -11.80 12.84
N GLU A 121 16.46 -11.05 13.55
CA GLU A 121 15.03 -11.34 13.63
C GLU A 121 14.37 -11.32 12.25
N LEU A 122 14.57 -10.24 11.47
CA LEU A 122 13.95 -10.06 10.15
C LEU A 122 14.35 -11.15 9.15
N LEU A 123 15.63 -11.56 9.16
CA LEU A 123 16.13 -12.63 8.28
C LEU A 123 15.56 -14.02 8.63
N LYS A 124 15.13 -14.21 9.88
CA LYS A 124 14.53 -15.46 10.38
C LYS A 124 13.00 -15.48 10.30
N MET A 125 12.36 -14.37 9.92
CA MET A 125 10.91 -14.34 9.76
C MET A 125 10.49 -15.23 8.59
N PRO A 126 9.46 -16.07 8.76
CA PRO A 126 8.98 -16.93 7.69
C PRO A 126 8.26 -16.09 6.63
N ASP A 127 8.47 -16.42 5.37
CA ASP A 127 7.64 -15.90 4.29
C ASP A 127 6.18 -16.30 4.50
N THR A 128 5.30 -15.30 4.41
CA THR A 128 3.87 -15.45 4.64
C THR A 128 3.14 -14.90 3.42
N SER A 129 2.34 -15.74 2.78
CA SER A 129 1.42 -15.28 1.73
C SER A 129 0.20 -14.63 2.38
N VAL A 130 -0.10 -13.41 1.96
CA VAL A 130 -1.14 -12.56 2.54
C VAL A 130 -2.10 -12.12 1.45
N LEU A 131 -3.40 -12.31 1.70
CA LEU A 131 -4.48 -11.71 0.93
C LEU A 131 -4.91 -10.40 1.60
N THR A 132 -4.89 -9.32 0.85
CA THR A 132 -5.39 -8.02 1.30
C THR A 132 -6.53 -7.58 0.40
N VAL A 133 -7.60 -7.11 1.00
CA VAL A 133 -8.78 -6.62 0.29
C VAL A 133 -9.13 -5.23 0.78
N LEU A 134 -8.98 -4.25 -0.09
CA LEU A 134 -9.41 -2.87 0.14
C LEU A 134 -10.83 -2.71 -0.42
N TYR A 135 -11.76 -2.27 0.41
CA TYR A 135 -13.12 -1.99 -0.02
C TYR A 135 -13.59 -0.65 0.53
N THR A 136 -13.66 0.33 -0.36
CA THR A 136 -14.09 1.71 -0.07
C THR A 136 -15.36 2.04 -0.85
N ARG A 137 -15.84 3.26 -0.69
CA ARG A 137 -16.95 3.79 -1.50
C ARG A 137 -16.67 3.81 -2.99
N SER A 138 -15.41 3.99 -3.38
CA SER A 138 -15.02 4.23 -4.77
C SER A 138 -14.17 3.14 -5.40
N VAL A 139 -13.66 2.17 -4.63
CA VAL A 139 -12.75 1.16 -5.19
C VAL A 139 -12.80 -0.16 -4.42
N LEU A 140 -12.66 -1.25 -5.19
CA LEU A 140 -12.29 -2.57 -4.69
C LEU A 140 -10.85 -2.88 -5.10
N GLY A 141 -9.97 -3.02 -4.11
CA GLY A 141 -8.61 -3.51 -4.27
C GLY A 141 -8.50 -4.96 -3.82
N VAL A 142 -7.91 -5.85 -4.63
CA VAL A 142 -7.59 -7.22 -4.20
C VAL A 142 -6.14 -7.52 -4.54
N GLU A 143 -5.36 -7.91 -3.56
CA GLU A 143 -3.94 -8.19 -3.73
C GLU A 143 -3.49 -9.39 -2.90
N ILE A 144 -2.75 -10.30 -3.54
CA ILE A 144 -1.97 -11.34 -2.87
C ILE A 144 -0.51 -10.95 -2.97
N CYS A 145 0.21 -11.02 -1.85
CA CYS A 145 1.64 -10.75 -1.79
C CYS A 145 2.35 -11.70 -0.82
N GLU A 146 3.66 -11.74 -0.92
CA GLU A 146 4.53 -12.46 0.03
C GLU A 146 5.24 -11.46 0.94
N LEU A 147 5.09 -11.69 2.24
CA LEU A 147 5.65 -10.87 3.30
C LEU A 147 6.39 -11.77 4.27
N ALA A 148 7.72 -11.64 4.38
CA ALA A 148 8.42 -12.09 5.59
C ALA A 148 8.39 -11.02 6.67
N SER A 149 8.54 -9.76 6.25
CA SER A 149 8.48 -8.62 7.14
C SER A 149 7.78 -7.45 6.46
N ALA A 150 7.44 -6.42 7.24
CA ALA A 150 6.94 -5.17 6.69
C ALA A 150 7.97 -4.47 5.78
N TYR A 151 9.23 -4.89 5.85
CA TYR A 151 10.34 -4.35 5.06
C TYR A 151 10.66 -5.19 3.81
N ARG A 152 10.25 -6.46 3.78
CA ARG A 152 10.45 -7.40 2.67
C ARG A 152 9.09 -7.75 2.07
N TYR A 153 8.67 -6.89 1.13
CA TYR A 153 7.45 -7.05 0.35
C TYR A 153 7.80 -7.44 -1.08
N VAL A 154 7.40 -8.63 -1.50
CA VAL A 154 7.56 -9.04 -2.89
C VAL A 154 6.19 -8.93 -3.56
N PRO A 155 5.95 -7.88 -4.39
CA PRO A 155 4.74 -7.85 -5.20
C PRO A 155 4.81 -9.00 -6.20
N TYR A 156 3.74 -9.78 -6.34
CA TYR A 156 3.69 -10.73 -7.44
C TYR A 156 3.53 -9.98 -8.77
N PRO A 157 4.49 -10.12 -9.70
CA PRO A 157 4.55 -9.31 -10.93
C PRO A 157 3.38 -9.55 -11.89
N THR A 158 2.57 -10.57 -11.65
CA THR A 158 1.44 -10.96 -12.47
C THR A 158 0.10 -10.43 -11.96
N SER A 159 0.01 -9.79 -10.80
CA SER A 159 -1.27 -9.30 -10.28
C SER A 159 -1.80 -8.15 -11.15
N PRO A 160 -2.87 -8.35 -11.96
CA PRO A 160 -3.44 -7.27 -12.77
C PRO A 160 -3.92 -6.16 -11.83
N THR A 161 -3.71 -4.89 -12.24
CA THR A 161 -4.08 -3.64 -11.54
C THR A 161 -4.98 -3.93 -10.34
N SER A 162 -4.42 -3.96 -9.13
CA SER A 162 -5.12 -4.50 -7.96
C SER A 162 -6.43 -3.76 -7.66
N MET A 163 -6.56 -2.53 -8.15
CA MET A 163 -7.65 -1.59 -7.92
C MET A 163 -8.67 -1.57 -9.06
N ASP A 164 -9.95 -1.77 -8.72
CA ASP A 164 -11.10 -1.63 -9.62
C ASP A 164 -12.05 -0.53 -9.10
N PHE A 165 -12.04 0.61 -9.78
CA PHE A 165 -12.84 1.79 -9.43
C PHE A 165 -14.32 1.67 -9.84
N SER A 166 -14.69 0.62 -10.58
CA SER A 166 -16.10 0.33 -10.88
C SER A 166 -16.77 -0.52 -9.81
N LEU A 167 -15.99 -1.05 -8.86
CA LEU A 167 -16.45 -1.96 -7.82
C LEU A 167 -16.42 -1.37 -6.40
N GLY A 168 -16.37 -0.05 -6.27
CA GLY A 168 -16.62 0.64 -5.00
C GLY A 168 -18.05 0.43 -4.48
N SER A 169 -18.27 0.61 -3.18
CA SER A 169 -19.59 0.36 -2.58
C SER A 169 -20.69 1.32 -3.04
N ASP A 170 -20.33 2.52 -3.51
CA ASP A 170 -21.29 3.47 -4.10
C ASP A 170 -21.83 2.96 -5.46
N ALA A 171 -21.05 2.15 -6.19
CA ALA A 171 -21.43 1.61 -7.50
C ALA A 171 -22.42 0.43 -7.41
N ARG A 172 -22.71 -0.06 -6.20
CA ARG A 172 -23.65 -1.17 -5.96
C ARG A 172 -25.03 -0.93 -6.57
N HIS A 173 -25.49 0.33 -6.56
CA HIS A 173 -26.82 0.71 -7.03
C HIS A 173 -26.85 1.15 -8.50
N ASP A 174 -25.72 1.09 -9.22
CA ASP A 174 -25.65 1.45 -10.64
C ASP A 174 -26.36 0.41 -11.53
N ASN A 175 -26.63 -0.78 -10.98
CA ASN A 175 -27.37 -1.85 -11.64
C ASN A 175 -28.76 -2.04 -11.00
N PRO A 176 -29.82 -2.28 -11.79
CA PRO A 176 -31.17 -2.55 -11.26
C PRO A 176 -31.25 -3.79 -10.37
N ASP A 177 -30.33 -4.73 -10.56
CA ASP A 177 -30.17 -5.93 -9.73
C ASP A 177 -28.76 -5.93 -9.13
N GLU A 178 -28.68 -5.70 -7.82
CA GLU A 178 -27.44 -5.68 -7.04
C GLU A 178 -26.67 -7.01 -7.14
N TRP A 179 -27.32 -8.10 -7.50
CA TRP A 179 -26.65 -9.39 -7.69
C TRP A 179 -25.52 -9.30 -8.73
N TYR A 180 -25.69 -8.53 -9.81
CA TYR A 180 -24.65 -8.36 -10.82
C TYR A 180 -23.41 -7.68 -10.26
N TYR A 181 -23.59 -6.70 -9.38
CA TYR A 181 -22.48 -6.07 -8.66
C TYR A 181 -21.73 -7.09 -7.81
N TRP A 182 -22.44 -7.89 -7.01
CA TRP A 182 -21.82 -8.90 -6.16
C TRP A 182 -21.14 -10.02 -6.95
N GLN A 183 -21.64 -10.36 -8.14
CA GLN A 183 -20.95 -11.28 -9.05
C GLN A 183 -19.63 -10.69 -9.56
N ALA A 184 -19.60 -9.41 -9.94
CA ALA A 184 -18.37 -8.76 -10.35
C ALA A 184 -17.33 -8.68 -9.22
N VAL A 185 -17.77 -8.41 -7.98
CA VAL A 185 -16.91 -8.49 -6.78
C VAL A 185 -16.32 -9.89 -6.61
N ARG A 186 -17.14 -10.94 -6.73
CA ARG A 186 -16.71 -12.35 -6.67
C ARG A 186 -15.67 -12.66 -7.75
N GLU A 187 -15.94 -12.31 -9.00
CA GLU A 187 -15.04 -12.53 -10.14
C GLU A 187 -13.69 -11.82 -9.94
N ARG A 188 -13.70 -10.61 -9.39
CA ARG A 188 -12.50 -9.85 -9.10
C ARG A 188 -11.61 -10.56 -8.07
N VAL A 189 -12.21 -11.04 -6.98
CA VAL A 189 -11.50 -11.81 -5.94
C VAL A 189 -10.96 -13.13 -6.51
N LEU A 190 -11.78 -13.87 -7.26
CA LEU A 190 -11.36 -15.12 -7.91
C LEU A 190 -10.19 -14.92 -8.86
N THR A 191 -10.22 -13.86 -9.65
CA THR A 191 -9.14 -13.53 -10.60
C THR A 191 -7.82 -13.29 -9.86
N ALA A 192 -7.84 -12.53 -8.76
CA ALA A 192 -6.66 -12.29 -7.95
C ALA A 192 -6.09 -13.58 -7.36
N ILE A 193 -6.95 -14.49 -6.89
CA ILE A 193 -6.54 -15.81 -6.37
C ILE A 193 -5.96 -16.69 -7.49
N ALA A 194 -6.67 -16.80 -8.62
CA ALA A 194 -6.30 -17.69 -9.72
C ALA A 194 -4.95 -17.34 -10.34
N VAL A 195 -4.63 -16.05 -10.48
CA VAL A 195 -3.35 -15.57 -11.03
C VAL A 195 -2.14 -15.93 -10.16
N ASN A 196 -2.35 -16.14 -8.86
CA ASN A 196 -1.29 -16.44 -7.89
C ASN A 196 -1.24 -17.94 -7.50
N TRP A 197 -2.19 -18.73 -7.97
CA TRP A 197 -2.28 -20.18 -7.72
C TRP A 197 -1.38 -20.99 -8.67
N PRO A 198 -0.80 -22.15 -8.24
CA PRO A 198 -0.93 -22.82 -6.94
C PRO A 198 0.11 -22.45 -5.89
N ASN A 199 1.12 -21.66 -6.26
CA ASN A 199 2.32 -21.50 -5.43
C ASN A 199 2.09 -20.63 -4.19
N ASN A 200 1.10 -19.73 -4.22
CA ASN A 200 0.98 -18.65 -3.24
C ASN A 200 -0.39 -18.67 -2.58
N LYS A 201 -0.61 -19.67 -1.72
CA LYS A 201 -1.86 -19.81 -0.97
C LYS A 201 -1.83 -18.89 0.25
N PRO A 202 -2.72 -17.87 0.34
CA PRO A 202 -2.67 -16.92 1.44
C PRO A 202 -3.07 -17.60 2.75
N SER A 203 -2.25 -17.46 3.78
CA SER A 203 -2.56 -17.96 5.13
C SER A 203 -3.22 -16.89 6.00
N LYS A 204 -3.17 -15.62 5.58
CA LYS A 204 -3.73 -14.47 6.28
C LYS A 204 -4.60 -13.61 5.37
N LEU A 205 -5.66 -13.05 5.93
CA LEU A 205 -6.58 -12.12 5.27
C LEU A 205 -6.65 -10.82 6.07
N PHE A 206 -6.37 -9.69 5.41
CA PHE A 206 -6.60 -8.35 5.95
C PHE A 206 -7.64 -7.61 5.11
N LEU A 207 -8.62 -7.03 5.80
CA LEU A 207 -9.60 -6.15 5.20
C LEU A 207 -9.22 -4.70 5.47
N MET A 208 -9.36 -3.85 4.46
CA MET A 208 -9.06 -2.42 4.52
C MET A 208 -10.22 -1.62 3.92
N GLY A 209 -10.39 -0.38 4.34
CA GLY A 209 -11.37 0.56 3.80
C GLY A 209 -12.66 0.67 4.62
N GLU A 210 -13.34 1.80 4.47
CA GLU A 210 -14.54 2.17 5.23
C GLU A 210 -15.77 1.33 4.89
N SER A 211 -15.79 0.67 3.72
CA SER A 211 -16.89 -0.20 3.30
C SER A 211 -16.65 -1.67 3.64
N ALA A 212 -15.46 -2.05 4.12
CA ALA A 212 -15.12 -3.43 4.46
C ALA A 212 -15.97 -4.06 5.58
N GLY A 213 -16.65 -3.23 6.37
CA GLY A 213 -17.59 -3.66 7.40
C GLY A 213 -18.96 -4.13 6.87
N ASP A 214 -19.26 -3.92 5.58
CA ASP A 214 -20.54 -4.31 4.96
C ASP A 214 -20.77 -5.83 5.06
N LEU A 215 -21.93 -6.21 5.60
CA LEU A 215 -22.25 -7.62 5.89
C LEU A 215 -22.29 -8.47 4.62
N MET A 216 -22.90 -7.95 3.54
CA MET A 216 -23.02 -8.68 2.28
C MET A 216 -21.66 -8.87 1.62
N PHE A 217 -20.83 -7.82 1.62
CA PHE A 217 -19.46 -7.92 1.15
C PHE A 217 -18.67 -9.00 1.87
N ARG A 218 -18.75 -9.06 3.21
CA ARG A 218 -18.03 -10.08 3.99
C ARG A 218 -18.51 -11.49 3.69
N ILE A 219 -19.82 -11.69 3.53
CA ILE A 219 -20.39 -12.99 3.12
C ILE A 219 -19.87 -13.40 1.75
N ILE A 220 -19.92 -12.50 0.76
CA ILE A 220 -19.46 -12.78 -0.60
C ILE A 220 -17.96 -13.07 -0.61
N LEU A 221 -17.17 -12.28 0.10
CA LEU A 221 -15.73 -12.47 0.17
C LEU A 221 -15.37 -13.81 0.81
N GLU A 222 -15.96 -14.14 1.95
CA GLU A 222 -15.71 -15.40 2.65
C GLU A 222 -16.10 -16.61 1.80
N ASP A 223 -17.31 -16.63 1.24
CA ASP A 223 -17.78 -17.70 0.33
C ASP A 223 -16.83 -17.86 -0.87
N THR A 224 -16.39 -16.75 -1.46
CA THR A 224 -15.51 -16.76 -2.62
C THR A 224 -14.12 -17.29 -2.27
N VAL A 225 -13.53 -16.83 -1.17
CA VAL A 225 -12.19 -17.23 -0.71
C VAL A 225 -12.19 -18.70 -0.31
N VAL A 226 -13.18 -19.15 0.47
CA VAL A 226 -13.30 -20.55 0.89
C VAL A 226 -13.54 -21.46 -0.31
N GLY A 227 -14.44 -21.06 -1.22
CA GLY A 227 -14.72 -21.80 -2.44
C GLY A 227 -13.50 -21.95 -3.35
N ALA A 228 -12.65 -20.93 -3.43
CA ALA A 228 -11.45 -20.93 -4.28
C ALA A 228 -10.26 -21.68 -3.66
N LEU A 229 -10.02 -21.48 -2.35
CA LEU A 229 -8.84 -22.02 -1.67
C LEU A 229 -9.08 -23.39 -1.04
N GLY A 230 -10.35 -23.74 -0.76
CA GLY A 230 -10.73 -24.92 0.00
C GLY A 230 -10.54 -24.79 1.52
N TYR A 231 -10.19 -23.60 2.01
CA TYR A 231 -10.04 -23.28 3.43
C TYR A 231 -10.23 -21.77 3.64
N ASN A 232 -10.42 -21.35 4.90
CA ASN A 232 -10.51 -19.94 5.27
C ASN A 232 -9.15 -19.46 5.83
N PRO A 233 -8.47 -18.47 5.20
CA PRO A 233 -7.29 -17.84 5.79
C PRO A 233 -7.60 -17.19 7.14
N ASP A 234 -6.59 -17.04 8.00
CA ASP A 234 -6.76 -16.35 9.28
C ASP A 234 -7.11 -14.87 9.01
N ALA A 235 -8.35 -14.49 9.30
CA ALA A 235 -8.82 -13.11 9.18
C ALA A 235 -8.44 -12.29 10.42
N TYR A 236 -7.93 -11.08 10.20
CA TYR A 236 -7.57 -10.16 11.27
C TYR A 236 -8.45 -8.91 11.25
N PRO A 237 -9.63 -8.95 11.90
CA PRO A 237 -10.56 -7.81 11.92
C PRO A 237 -10.12 -6.70 12.88
N GLY A 238 -10.82 -5.57 12.84
CA GLY A 238 -10.77 -4.53 13.88
C GLY A 238 -9.89 -3.32 13.57
N HIS A 239 -9.27 -3.28 12.38
CA HIS A 239 -8.46 -2.16 11.90
C HIS A 239 -8.70 -1.85 10.42
N GLU A 240 -9.92 -2.08 9.93
CA GLU A 240 -10.24 -1.97 8.51
C GLU A 240 -9.95 -0.56 7.97
N VAL A 241 -10.30 0.49 8.72
CA VAL A 241 -10.09 1.88 8.25
C VAL A 241 -8.65 2.35 8.45
N PHE A 242 -8.02 2.00 9.58
CA PHE A 242 -6.77 2.63 10.03
C PHE A 242 -5.57 1.67 10.07
N GLY A 243 -5.71 0.41 9.67
CA GLY A 243 -4.67 -0.62 9.81
C GLY A 243 -3.37 -0.26 9.09
N ALA A 244 -3.47 0.20 7.84
CA ALA A 244 -2.31 0.65 7.08
C ALA A 244 -1.65 1.90 7.69
N ALA A 245 -2.45 2.92 8.05
CA ALA A 245 -1.95 4.14 8.69
C ALA A 245 -1.25 3.83 10.03
N ARG A 246 -1.83 2.95 10.84
CA ARG A 246 -1.25 2.46 12.09
C ARG A 246 0.09 1.79 11.85
N GLY A 247 0.18 0.90 10.87
CA GLY A 247 1.44 0.24 10.53
C GLY A 247 2.51 1.20 10.04
N ALA A 248 2.14 2.17 9.19
CA ALA A 248 3.04 3.23 8.77
C ALA A 248 3.54 4.05 9.96
N ALA A 249 2.67 4.41 10.90
CA ALA A 249 3.05 5.12 12.13
C ALA A 249 3.97 4.28 13.05
N VAL A 250 3.69 2.97 13.20
CA VAL A 250 4.55 2.05 13.97
C VAL A 250 5.95 2.03 13.36
N LEU A 251 6.07 1.90 12.04
CA LEU A 251 7.37 1.94 11.38
C LEU A 251 8.03 3.30 11.51
N ALA A 252 7.31 4.39 11.26
CA ALA A 252 7.83 5.75 11.41
C ALA A 252 8.37 6.03 12.83
N SER A 253 7.68 5.58 13.88
CA SER A 253 8.11 5.74 15.28
C SER A 253 9.40 5.00 15.60
N ARG A 254 9.68 3.91 14.88
CA ARG A 254 10.94 3.14 14.93
C ARG A 254 12.02 3.78 14.06
N GLY A 255 11.76 5.00 13.61
CA GLY A 255 12.60 5.77 12.73
C GLY A 255 12.42 5.45 11.23
N GLY A 256 11.38 4.71 10.89
CA GLY A 256 11.15 4.18 9.55
C GLY A 256 11.99 2.92 9.36
N TYR A 257 12.88 2.96 8.38
CA TYR A 257 13.75 1.86 8.05
C TYR A 257 15.19 2.22 8.43
N PHE A 258 15.53 2.05 9.70
CA PHE A 258 16.86 2.34 10.21
C PHE A 258 17.87 1.28 9.77
N TRP A 259 18.45 1.47 8.60
CA TRP A 259 19.85 1.12 8.34
C TRP A 259 20.57 2.44 8.11
N ASN A 260 21.35 2.89 9.08
CA ASN A 260 22.33 3.94 8.82
C ASN A 260 23.12 3.53 7.58
N SER A 261 23.24 4.43 6.61
CA SER A 261 23.84 4.28 5.28
C SER A 261 25.32 3.89 5.25
N THR A 262 25.85 3.37 6.36
CA THR A 262 27.21 2.87 6.53
C THR A 262 27.28 1.34 6.67
N GLN A 263 26.15 0.62 6.72
CA GLN A 263 26.13 -0.85 6.70
C GLN A 263 25.37 -1.39 5.48
N SER A 264 26.16 -1.64 4.42
CA SER A 264 25.96 -2.46 3.22
C SER A 264 24.53 -2.67 2.63
N PRO A 265 24.28 -2.20 1.39
CA PRO A 265 23.03 -2.43 0.64
C PRO A 265 22.86 -3.87 0.07
N LEU A 266 23.68 -4.83 0.48
CA LEU A 266 23.79 -6.15 -0.19
C LEU A 266 22.89 -7.25 0.40
N ILE A 267 22.13 -7.00 1.47
CA ILE A 267 21.47 -8.08 2.23
C ILE A 267 19.96 -8.18 2.00
N LEU A 268 19.36 -7.24 1.25
CA LEU A 268 17.90 -7.20 1.02
C LEU A 268 17.47 -7.37 -0.45
N ALA A 269 18.37 -7.89 -1.29
CA ALA A 269 18.06 -8.31 -2.66
C ALA A 269 17.56 -9.77 -2.69
#